data_AF-A0ABD1EF34-F1
#
_entry.id   AF-A0ABD1EF34-F1
#
_cell.length_a   1.000
_cell.length_b   1.000
_cell.length_c   1.000
_cell.angle_alpha   90.00
_cell.angle_beta   90.00
_cell.angle_gamma   90.00
#
_symmetry.space_group_name_H-M   'P 1'
#
loop_
_entity.id
_entity.type
_entity.pdbx_description
1 polymer ?
#
loop_
_entity_poly.entity_id
_entity_poly.type
_entity_poly.pdbx_seq_one_letter_code
_entity_poly.pdbx_strand_id
1 'polypeptide(L)'
;MPGKRLNSQAREFVAKILKYFSDEKDNGGPLKPMTSVKERVADALGISLRTVTTIKSYSDRSQALCTPGKSRPRLKSKTEDLRDSQKQDVRNVIYDMYAQKKHVTLRSLKEELAAKQILDAHITTISKVLSNIGFHYKKDDNRRALMERTSVALARIEFF
;
A
#
# COMPACT_ATOMS: atom_id res chain seq x y z
N MET A 1 30.52 18.87 -18.36
CA MET A 1 29.33 18.15 -17.82
C MET A 1 29.43 18.15 -16.29
N PRO A 2 28.45 18.68 -15.53
CA PRO A 2 28.48 18.60 -14.08
C PRO A 2 28.35 17.14 -13.60
N GLY A 3 29.01 16.79 -12.50
CA GLY A 3 28.97 15.43 -11.93
C GLY A 3 27.58 15.04 -11.43
N LYS A 4 27.10 13.83 -11.79
CA LYS A 4 25.83 13.29 -11.29
C LYS A 4 26.04 12.65 -9.91
N ARG A 5 25.14 12.95 -8.97
CA ARG A 5 25.15 12.32 -7.64
C ARG A 5 24.60 10.90 -7.73
N LEU A 6 25.42 9.92 -7.35
CA LEU A 6 25.04 8.51 -7.23
C LEU A 6 24.72 8.17 -5.76
N ASN A 7 23.76 7.26 -5.54
CA ASN A 7 23.49 6.68 -4.22
C ASN A 7 24.64 5.73 -3.78
N SER A 8 24.65 5.32 -2.51
CA SER A 8 25.72 4.48 -1.96
C SER A 8 25.90 3.17 -2.72
N GLN A 9 24.81 2.47 -3.03
CA GLN A 9 24.84 1.20 -3.75
C GLN A 9 25.43 1.33 -5.16
N ALA A 10 25.07 2.38 -5.90
CA ALA A 10 25.64 2.63 -7.23
C ALA A 10 27.14 2.95 -7.14
N ARG A 11 27.59 3.67 -6.11
CA ARG A 11 29.03 3.91 -5.87
C ARG A 11 29.79 2.62 -5.58
N GLU A 12 29.20 1.72 -4.79
CA GLU A 12 29.78 0.40 -4.51
C GLU A 12 29.93 -0.41 -5.80
N PHE A 13 28.90 -0.46 -6.64
CA PHE A 13 28.98 -1.13 -7.94
C PHE A 13 30.04 -0.53 -8.85
N VAL A 14 30.17 0.79 -8.92
CA VAL A 14 31.25 1.45 -9.67
C VAL A 14 32.63 1.04 -9.14
N ALA A 15 32.82 1.02 -7.82
CA ALA A 15 34.09 0.60 -7.22
C ALA A 15 34.45 -0.87 -7.55
N LYS A 16 33.47 -1.78 -7.49
CA LYS A 16 33.67 -3.19 -7.84
C LYS A 16 34.02 -3.38 -9.33
N ILE A 17 33.33 -2.66 -10.22
CA ILE A 17 33.62 -2.68 -11.66
C ILE A 17 35.04 -2.17 -11.92
N LEU A 18 35.43 -1.04 -11.30
CA LEU A 18 36.78 -0.49 -11.45
C LEU A 18 37.86 -1.48 -11.00
N LYS A 19 37.62 -2.17 -9.88
CA LYS A 19 38.52 -3.21 -9.39
C LYS A 19 38.64 -4.35 -10.41
N TYR A 20 37.51 -4.91 -10.86
CA TYR A 20 37.51 -6.01 -11.82
C TYR A 20 38.28 -5.69 -13.12
N PHE A 21 38.09 -4.50 -13.69
CA PHE A 21 38.81 -4.10 -14.90
C PHE A 21 40.28 -3.74 -14.64
N SER A 22 40.64 -3.33 -13.42
CA SER A 22 42.05 -3.18 -13.03
C SER A 22 42.72 -4.55 -12.96
N ASP A 23 42.04 -5.54 -12.37
CA ASP A 23 42.52 -6.92 -12.32
C ASP A 23 42.68 -7.51 -13.74
N GLU A 24 41.76 -7.23 -14.67
CA GLU A 24 41.90 -7.63 -16.10
C GLU A 24 43.10 -6.95 -16.79
N LYS A 25 43.36 -5.68 -16.47
CA LYS A 25 44.51 -4.94 -17.00
C LYS A 25 45.82 -5.56 -16.50
N ASP A 26 45.91 -5.87 -15.22
CA ASP A 26 47.11 -6.45 -14.60
C ASP A 26 47.33 -7.90 -15.06
N ASN A 27 46.25 -8.64 -15.34
CA ASN A 27 46.28 -9.98 -15.92
C ASN A 27 46.66 -10.00 -17.43
N GLY A 28 46.76 -8.84 -18.08
CA GLY A 28 47.09 -8.75 -19.51
C GLY A 28 45.99 -9.25 -20.45
N GLY A 29 44.76 -9.38 -19.95
CA GLY A 29 43.65 -9.94 -20.71
C GLY A 29 42.41 -10.19 -19.86
N PRO A 30 41.25 -10.43 -20.51
CA PRO A 30 39.99 -10.58 -19.80
C PRO A 30 39.99 -11.85 -18.94
N LEU A 31 39.52 -11.74 -17.69
CA LEU A 31 39.49 -12.85 -16.72
C LEU A 31 38.52 -13.97 -17.17
N LYS A 32 37.50 -13.60 -17.93
CA LYS A 32 36.54 -14.49 -18.56
C LYS A 32 36.42 -14.17 -20.04
N PRO A 33 35.99 -15.12 -20.89
CA PRO A 33 35.82 -14.88 -22.32
C PRO A 33 34.98 -13.63 -22.61
N MET A 34 35.38 -12.86 -23.63
CA MET A 34 34.65 -11.66 -24.04
C MET A 34 33.20 -11.96 -24.45
N THR A 35 32.95 -13.20 -24.90
CA THR A 35 31.64 -13.71 -25.29
C THR A 35 30.68 -13.88 -24.10
N SER A 36 31.19 -14.16 -22.90
CA SER A 36 30.37 -14.41 -21.70
C SER A 36 30.05 -13.13 -20.91
N VAL A 37 29.52 -12.12 -21.61
CA VAL A 37 29.22 -10.78 -21.07
C VAL A 37 28.41 -10.81 -19.76
N LYS A 38 27.38 -11.67 -19.67
CA LYS A 38 26.52 -11.75 -18.48
C LYS A 38 27.26 -12.30 -17.26
N GLU A 39 28.17 -13.24 -17.48
CA GLU A 39 28.97 -13.85 -16.41
C GLU A 39 30.05 -12.89 -15.94
N ARG A 40 30.66 -12.13 -16.85
CA ARG A 40 31.59 -11.05 -16.50
C ARG A 40 30.93 -9.99 -15.63
N VAL A 41 29.72 -9.56 -15.99
CA VAL A 41 28.96 -8.60 -15.17
C VAL A 41 28.58 -9.19 -13.81
N ALA A 42 28.18 -10.46 -13.77
CA ALA A 42 27.84 -11.14 -12.52
C ALA A 42 29.03 -11.21 -11.56
N ASP A 43 30.21 -11.58 -12.08
CA ASP A 43 31.45 -11.63 -11.31
C ASP A 43 31.92 -10.24 -10.88
N ALA A 44 31.97 -9.28 -11.81
CA ALA A 44 32.43 -7.93 -11.54
C ALA A 44 31.60 -7.22 -10.47
N LEU A 45 30.29 -7.48 -10.41
CA LEU A 45 29.40 -6.88 -9.43
C LEU A 45 29.18 -7.75 -8.18
N GLY A 46 29.57 -9.02 -8.22
CA GLY A 46 29.31 -10.01 -7.16
C GLY A 46 27.82 -10.30 -6.97
N ILE A 47 27.05 -10.39 -8.05
CA ILE A 47 25.61 -10.66 -8.04
C ILE A 47 25.26 -11.92 -8.83
N SER A 48 24.09 -12.51 -8.57
CA SER A 48 23.69 -13.74 -9.26
C SER A 48 23.50 -13.52 -10.78
N LEU A 49 23.87 -14.52 -11.58
CA LEU A 49 23.60 -14.53 -13.03
C LEU A 49 22.11 -14.37 -13.33
N ARG A 50 21.24 -14.89 -12.46
CA ARG A 50 19.78 -14.72 -12.57
C ARG A 50 19.38 -13.25 -12.43
N THR A 51 20.00 -12.50 -11.53
CA THR A 51 19.74 -11.07 -11.37
C THR A 51 20.16 -10.30 -12.62
N VAL A 52 21.36 -10.57 -13.15
CA VAL A 52 21.87 -9.92 -14.38
C VAL A 52 20.99 -10.21 -15.59
N THR A 53 20.63 -11.48 -15.80
CA THR A 53 19.74 -11.89 -16.90
C THR A 53 18.36 -11.25 -16.80
N THR A 54 17.81 -11.15 -15.59
CA THR A 54 16.53 -10.48 -15.32
C THR A 54 16.62 -8.98 -15.61
N ILE A 55 17.65 -8.29 -15.12
CA ILE A 55 17.83 -6.85 -15.39
C ILE A 55 17.98 -6.59 -16.88
N LYS A 56 18.76 -7.42 -17.60
CA LYS A 56 18.92 -7.31 -19.05
C LYS A 56 17.58 -7.49 -19.78
N SER A 57 16.81 -8.51 -19.45
CA SER A 57 15.51 -8.71 -20.10
C SER A 57 14.54 -7.56 -19.84
N TYR A 58 14.61 -6.91 -18.66
CA TYR A 58 13.85 -5.69 -18.38
C TYR A 58 14.37 -4.48 -19.15
N SER A 59 15.69 -4.27 -19.27
CA SER A 59 16.24 -3.16 -20.06
C SER A 59 15.91 -3.28 -21.55
N ASP A 60 15.89 -4.51 -22.07
CA ASP A 60 15.56 -4.78 -23.48
C ASP A 60 14.06 -4.49 -23.76
N ARG A 61 13.19 -4.62 -22.74
CA ARG A 61 11.74 -4.41 -22.85
C ARG A 61 11.28 -2.99 -22.47
N SER A 62 12.04 -2.27 -21.67
CA SER A 62 11.65 -0.99 -21.07
C SER A 62 12.85 -0.07 -20.91
N GLN A 63 12.70 1.21 -21.28
CA GLN A 63 13.73 2.24 -21.04
C GLN A 63 13.95 2.54 -19.55
N ALA A 64 12.97 2.24 -18.69
CA ALA A 64 13.06 2.48 -17.25
C ALA A 64 13.19 1.17 -16.47
N LEU A 65 14.33 1.00 -15.81
CA LEU A 65 14.57 -0.07 -14.84
C LEU A 65 13.84 0.25 -13.54
N CYS A 66 12.67 -0.35 -13.32
CA CYS A 66 11.93 -0.22 -12.08
C CYS A 66 12.27 -1.36 -11.11
N THR A 67 12.41 -1.04 -9.82
CA THR A 67 12.62 -2.06 -8.78
C THR A 67 11.40 -2.97 -8.67
N PRO A 68 11.57 -4.31 -8.65
CA PRO A 68 10.47 -5.25 -8.44
C PRO A 68 9.66 -4.89 -7.19
N GLY A 69 8.34 -4.95 -7.28
CA GLY A 69 7.42 -4.65 -6.17
C GLY A 69 7.09 -3.17 -5.95
N LYS A 70 7.83 -2.22 -6.54
CA LYS A 70 7.55 -0.78 -6.40
C LYS A 70 6.18 -0.38 -6.98
N SER A 71 5.71 -1.10 -8.00
CA SER A 71 4.42 -0.85 -8.65
C SER A 71 3.32 -1.84 -8.25
N ARG A 72 3.48 -2.61 -7.16
CA ARG A 72 2.43 -3.56 -6.76
C ARG A 72 1.22 -2.77 -6.24
N PRO A 73 0.04 -2.83 -6.90
CA PRO A 73 -1.14 -2.16 -6.38
C PRO A 73 -1.48 -2.77 -5.01
N ARG A 74 -1.83 -1.92 -4.05
CA ARG A 74 -2.33 -2.40 -2.75
C ARG A 74 -3.66 -3.12 -3.01
N LEU A 75 -3.84 -4.29 -2.40
CA LEU A 75 -5.16 -4.93 -2.36
C LEU A 75 -6.15 -3.96 -1.68
N LYS A 76 -7.34 -3.83 -2.24
CA LYS A 76 -8.43 -3.06 -1.62
C LYS A 76 -8.73 -3.62 -0.24
N SER A 77 -9.05 -2.75 0.71
CA SER A 77 -9.37 -3.20 2.05
C SER A 77 -10.74 -3.90 2.04
N LYS A 78 -10.88 -5.02 2.77
CA LYS A 78 -12.19 -5.70 2.95
C LYS A 78 -13.29 -4.78 3.50
N THR A 79 -12.90 -3.63 4.03
CA THR A 79 -13.78 -2.62 4.61
C THR A 79 -14.39 -1.68 3.55
N GLU A 80 -13.81 -1.61 2.35
CA GLU A 80 -14.35 -0.84 1.22
C GLU A 80 -15.42 -1.62 0.44
N ASP A 81 -15.43 -2.96 0.53
CA ASP A 81 -16.31 -3.85 -0.25
C ASP A 81 -17.69 -4.13 0.40
N LEU A 82 -18.10 -3.36 1.41
CA LEU A 82 -19.45 -3.52 1.97
C LEU A 82 -20.53 -3.14 0.95
N ARG A 83 -21.55 -4.00 0.82
CA ARG A 83 -22.71 -3.74 -0.04
C ARG A 83 -23.49 -2.53 0.48
N ASP A 84 -24.13 -1.78 -0.40
CA ASP A 84 -24.88 -0.58 0.00
C ASP A 84 -26.07 -0.90 0.91
N SER A 85 -26.68 -2.08 0.77
CA SER A 85 -27.69 -2.58 1.71
C SER A 85 -27.15 -2.69 3.13
N GLN A 86 -25.98 -3.33 3.31
CA GLN A 86 -25.33 -3.47 4.62
C GLN A 86 -24.93 -2.11 5.20
N LYS A 87 -24.50 -1.16 4.36
CA LYS A 87 -24.24 0.21 4.81
C LYS A 87 -25.51 0.86 5.34
N GLN A 88 -26.64 0.67 4.66
CA GLN A 88 -27.93 1.19 5.11
C GLN A 88 -28.40 0.52 6.40
N ASP A 89 -28.23 -0.79 6.53
CA ASP A 89 -28.54 -1.52 7.76
C ASP A 89 -27.74 -0.97 8.95
N VAL A 90 -26.44 -0.71 8.77
CA VAL A 90 -25.60 -0.08 9.80
C VAL A 90 -26.13 1.31 10.20
N ARG A 91 -26.59 2.13 9.24
CA ARG A 91 -27.22 3.42 9.55
C ARG A 91 -28.48 3.25 10.37
N ASN A 92 -29.36 2.34 9.97
CA ASN A 92 -30.62 2.08 10.65
C ASN A 92 -30.37 1.64 12.11
N VAL A 93 -29.38 0.78 12.37
CA VAL A 93 -29.00 0.41 13.74
C VAL A 93 -28.57 1.63 14.56
N ILE A 94 -27.73 2.51 14.00
CA ILE A 94 -27.30 3.73 14.69
C ILE A 94 -28.50 4.62 15.02
N TYR A 95 -29.44 4.78 14.08
CA TYR A 95 -30.65 5.57 14.30
C TYR A 95 -31.59 4.93 15.33
N ASP A 96 -31.73 3.60 15.35
CA ASP A 96 -32.47 2.87 16.37
C ASP A 96 -31.88 3.10 17.76
N MET A 97 -30.54 3.05 17.90
CA MET A 97 -29.85 3.34 19.15
C MET A 97 -30.15 4.76 19.65
N TYR A 98 -30.17 5.73 18.72
CA TYR A 98 -30.54 7.11 19.04
C TYR A 98 -32.01 7.24 19.45
N ALA A 99 -32.93 6.56 18.77
CA ALA A 99 -34.34 6.53 19.15
C ALA A 99 -34.55 5.94 20.56
N GLN A 100 -33.74 4.94 20.93
CA GLN A 100 -33.72 4.35 22.27
C GLN A 100 -32.97 5.19 23.31
N LYS A 101 -32.47 6.39 22.94
CA LYS A 101 -31.66 7.27 23.78
C LYS A 101 -30.40 6.61 24.37
N LYS A 102 -29.87 5.58 23.69
CA LYS A 102 -28.61 4.91 24.06
C LYS A 102 -27.41 5.69 23.51
N HIS A 103 -26.33 5.75 24.29
CA HIS A 103 -25.07 6.35 23.82
C HIS A 103 -24.34 5.40 22.85
N VAL A 104 -24.06 5.87 21.64
CA VAL A 104 -23.46 5.05 20.57
C VAL A 104 -21.94 5.07 20.66
N THR A 105 -21.37 4.10 21.38
CA THR A 105 -19.93 3.79 21.36
C THR A 105 -19.61 2.74 20.29
N LEU A 106 -18.34 2.65 19.87
CA LEU A 106 -17.91 1.60 18.94
C LEU A 106 -18.14 0.18 19.50
N ARG A 107 -18.03 0.01 20.82
CA ARG A 107 -18.23 -1.29 21.48
C ARG A 107 -19.70 -1.68 21.51
N SER A 108 -20.56 -0.76 21.95
CA SER A 108 -22.02 -0.98 21.95
C SER A 108 -22.54 -1.22 20.53
N LEU A 109 -22.02 -0.48 19.54
CA LEU A 109 -22.40 -0.68 18.14
C LEU A 109 -21.96 -2.05 17.62
N LYS A 110 -20.74 -2.51 17.97
CA LYS A 110 -20.29 -3.87 17.60
C LYS A 110 -21.23 -4.93 18.15
N GLU A 111 -21.64 -4.82 19.42
CA GLU A 111 -22.52 -5.78 20.07
C GLU A 111 -23.90 -5.81 19.40
N GLU A 112 -24.49 -4.66 19.09
CA GLU A 112 -25.78 -4.60 18.40
C GLU A 112 -25.71 -5.07 16.94
N LEU A 113 -24.62 -4.77 16.21
CA LEU A 113 -24.41 -5.24 14.84
C LEU A 113 -24.20 -6.76 14.77
N ALA A 114 -23.51 -7.33 15.75
CA ALA A 114 -23.34 -8.77 15.89
C ALA A 114 -24.68 -9.45 16.25
N ALA A 115 -25.45 -8.87 17.17
CA ALA A 115 -26.76 -9.38 17.56
C ALA A 115 -27.75 -9.41 16.39
N LYS A 116 -27.75 -8.37 15.53
CA LYS A 116 -28.59 -8.30 14.33
C LYS A 116 -28.02 -9.06 13.11
N GLN A 117 -26.88 -9.74 13.27
CA GLN A 117 -26.19 -10.49 12.20
C GLN A 117 -25.87 -9.67 10.93
N ILE A 118 -25.73 -8.35 11.05
CA ILE A 118 -25.46 -7.45 9.91
C ILE A 118 -23.96 -7.50 9.57
N LEU A 119 -23.13 -7.38 10.60
CA LEU A 119 -21.68 -7.32 10.46
C LEU A 119 -21.00 -7.83 11.73
N ASP A 120 -20.37 -8.99 11.65
CA ASP A 120 -19.43 -9.44 12.68
C ASP A 120 -18.01 -9.07 12.27
N ALA A 121 -17.53 -7.96 12.83
CA ALA A 121 -16.20 -7.44 12.54
C ALA A 121 -15.51 -6.86 13.78
N HIS A 122 -14.18 -6.76 13.70
CA HIS A 122 -13.40 -6.11 14.73
C HIS A 122 -13.70 -4.60 14.83
N ILE A 123 -13.50 -4.01 16.01
CA ILE A 123 -13.80 -2.61 16.33
C ILE A 123 -13.10 -1.64 15.35
N THR A 124 -11.86 -1.93 14.96
CA THR A 124 -11.09 -1.14 14.00
C THR A 124 -11.70 -1.15 12.60
N THR A 125 -12.27 -2.29 12.19
CA THR A 125 -13.02 -2.40 10.94
C THR A 125 -14.28 -1.56 11.01
N ILE A 126 -15.06 -1.67 12.09
CA ILE A 126 -16.29 -0.88 12.28
C ILE A 126 -15.98 0.62 12.24
N SER A 127 -14.92 1.08 12.89
CA SER A 127 -14.50 2.49 12.85
C SER A 127 -14.21 2.99 11.43
N LYS A 128 -13.57 2.15 10.59
CA LYS A 128 -13.32 2.45 9.18
C LYS A 128 -14.61 2.44 8.36
N VAL A 129 -15.50 1.47 8.58
CA VAL A 129 -16.82 1.41 7.95
C VAL A 129 -17.60 2.69 8.21
N LEU A 130 -17.67 3.12 9.48
CA LEU A 130 -18.35 4.37 9.85
C LEU A 130 -17.76 5.57 9.11
N SER A 131 -16.43 5.66 9.06
CA SER A 131 -15.75 6.75 8.35
C SER A 131 -16.05 6.75 6.85
N ASN A 132 -16.13 5.56 6.23
CA ASN A 132 -16.47 5.40 4.81
C ASN A 132 -17.94 5.73 4.50
N ILE A 133 -18.86 5.39 5.41
CA ILE A 133 -20.29 5.68 5.28
C ILE A 133 -20.59 7.17 5.52
N GLY A 134 -19.70 7.89 6.22
CA GLY A 134 -19.81 9.32 6.50
C GLY A 134 -20.08 9.66 7.96
N PHE A 135 -19.97 8.72 8.90
CA PHE A 135 -20.12 8.94 10.33
C PHE A 135 -18.78 9.32 10.99
N HIS A 136 -18.83 10.25 11.93
CA HIS A 136 -17.67 10.66 12.70
C HIS A 136 -18.07 11.09 14.11
N TYR A 137 -17.17 10.88 15.08
CA TYR A 137 -17.38 11.37 16.44
C TYR A 137 -17.08 12.85 16.52
N LYS A 138 -18.09 13.66 16.84
CA LYS A 138 -17.94 15.10 17.06
C LYS A 138 -18.35 15.43 18.49
N LYS A 139 -17.72 16.47 19.05
CA LYS A 139 -17.99 16.91 20.43
C LYS A 139 -19.42 17.44 20.48
N ASP A 140 -20.16 16.94 21.46
CA ASP A 140 -21.52 17.34 21.79
C ASP A 140 -21.55 17.59 23.30
N ASP A 141 -21.69 18.86 23.66
CA ASP A 141 -21.51 19.38 25.02
C ASP A 141 -20.23 18.83 25.68
N ASN A 142 -20.35 17.96 26.69
CA ASN A 142 -19.23 17.35 27.43
C ASN A 142 -18.76 15.99 26.89
N ARG A 143 -19.47 15.36 25.95
CA ARG A 143 -19.14 14.03 25.39
C ARG A 143 -18.93 14.10 23.89
N ARG A 144 -18.60 12.97 23.26
CA ARG A 144 -18.61 12.83 21.80
C ARG A 144 -19.79 11.98 21.37
N ALA A 145 -20.54 12.48 20.40
CA ALA A 145 -21.64 11.77 19.75
C ALA A 145 -21.23 11.38 18.33
N LEU A 146 -21.74 10.24 17.84
CA LEU A 146 -21.44 9.73 16.51
C LEU A 146 -22.38 10.36 15.48
N MET A 147 -21.95 11.41 14.79
CA MET A 147 -22.81 12.14 13.87
C MET A 147 -22.50 11.79 12.40
N GLU A 148 -23.56 11.66 11.60
CA GLU A 148 -23.41 11.62 10.14
C GLU A 148 -22.94 13.00 9.65
N ARG A 149 -22.06 13.02 8.66
CA ARG A 149 -21.62 14.26 8.02
C ARG A 149 -22.82 14.96 7.38
N THR A 150 -22.98 16.25 7.66
CA THR A 150 -24.09 17.06 7.15
C THR A 150 -24.19 16.99 5.63
N SER A 151 -23.08 17.06 4.90
CA SER A 151 -23.08 16.93 3.44
C SER A 151 -23.62 15.59 2.93
N VAL A 152 -23.34 14.49 3.65
CA VAL A 152 -23.81 13.15 3.30
C VAL A 152 -25.30 13.01 3.63
N ALA A 153 -25.72 13.54 4.78
CA ALA A 153 -27.13 13.56 5.15
C ALA A 153 -27.98 14.41 4.18
N LEU A 154 -27.49 15.59 3.79
CA LEU A 154 -28.15 16.45 2.79
C LEU A 154 -28.23 15.77 1.42
N ALA A 155 -27.13 15.20 0.92
CA ALA A 155 -27.12 14.47 -0.35
C ALA A 155 -28.13 13.31 -0.37
N ARG A 156 -28.42 12.70 0.78
CA ARG A 156 -29.48 11.70 0.89
C ARG A 156 -30.87 12.32 0.82
N ILE A 157 -31.11 13.43 1.51
CA ILE A 157 -32.39 14.14 1.46
C ILE A 157 -32.68 14.64 0.04
N GLU A 158 -31.67 15.11 -0.68
CA GLU A 158 -31.83 15.61 -2.06
C GLU A 158 -32.07 14.50 -3.09
N PHE A 159 -31.61 13.28 -2.82
CA PHE A 159 -31.74 12.15 -3.73
C PHE A 159 -33.08 11.40 -3.59
N PHE A 160 -33.74 11.51 -2.43
CA PHE A 160 -35.05 10.93 -2.14
C PHE A 160 -36.16 11.98 -2.27
#